data_AF-A0A060BND0-F1
#
_entry.id   AF-A0A060BND0-F1
#
_cell.length_a   1.000
_cell.length_b   1.000
_cell.length_c   1.000
_cell.angle_alpha   90.00
_cell.angle_beta   90.00
_cell.angle_gamma   90.00
#
_symmetry.space_group_name_H-M   'P 1'
#
loop_
_entity.id
_entity.type
_entity.pdbx_description
1 polymer ?
#
loop_
_entity_poly.entity_id
_entity_poly.type
_entity_poly.pdbx_seq_one_letter_code
_entity_poly.pdbx_strand_id
1 'polypeptide(L)'
;DGRMQAENFIRNVELKPGDLPPVLDVEQTYGVSTATLKKEIKEWLEITEDYYGIKPIIYTNVAFYDRYLGSDFDDYPLWVAHYFAPNQPRIRRNWLFWQHSEQGRVNGILNKVDFNVFGGDSLEFKSILLP
;
A
#
# COMPACT_ATOMS: atom_id res chain seq x y z
N ASP A 1 -5.41 -11.12 12.73
CA ASP A 1 -5.38 -12.31 11.88
C ASP A 1 -5.29 -11.86 10.43
N GLY A 2 -4.20 -12.19 9.75
CA GLY A 2 -3.90 -11.81 8.37
C GLY A 2 -4.77 -12.57 7.38
N ARG A 3 -4.90 -13.89 7.57
CA ARG A 3 -5.75 -14.76 6.75
C ARG A 3 -7.20 -14.32 6.73
N MET A 4 -7.83 -14.13 7.89
CA MET A 4 -9.23 -13.72 7.97
C MET A 4 -9.48 -12.38 7.28
N GLN A 5 -8.51 -11.46 7.35
CA GLN A 5 -8.60 -10.17 6.66
C GLN A 5 -8.40 -10.30 5.14
N ALA A 6 -7.50 -11.16 4.69
CA ALA A 6 -7.29 -11.44 3.26
C ALA A 6 -8.54 -12.08 2.65
N GLU A 7 -9.08 -13.12 3.31
CA GLU A 7 -10.33 -13.75 2.89
C GLU A 7 -11.50 -12.76 2.91
N ASN A 8 -11.54 -11.84 3.88
CA ASN A 8 -12.55 -10.79 3.89
C ASN A 8 -12.40 -9.82 2.72
N PHE A 9 -11.18 -9.40 2.39
CA PHE A 9 -10.92 -8.55 1.23
C PHE A 9 -11.37 -9.25 -0.06
N ILE A 10 -10.91 -10.50 -0.26
CA ILE A 10 -11.26 -11.34 -1.41
C ILE A 10 -12.77 -11.52 -1.58
N ARG A 11 -13.51 -11.74 -0.49
CA ARG A 11 -14.97 -11.91 -0.57
C ARG A 11 -15.73 -10.65 -1.03
N ASN A 12 -15.15 -9.47 -0.84
CA ASN A 12 -15.83 -8.20 -1.07
C ASN A 12 -15.30 -7.40 -2.26
N VAL A 13 -14.15 -7.80 -2.83
CA VAL A 13 -13.48 -7.06 -3.90
C VAL A 13 -13.40 -7.95 -5.13
N GLU A 14 -14.00 -7.49 -6.22
CA GLU A 14 -13.85 -8.08 -7.54
C GLU A 14 -13.00 -7.12 -8.38
N LEU A 15 -11.80 -7.55 -8.77
CA LEU A 15 -10.92 -6.76 -9.62
C LEU A 15 -11.15 -7.08 -11.10
N LYS A 16 -11.05 -6.05 -11.93
CA LYS A 16 -11.26 -6.10 -13.38
C LYS A 16 -10.02 -5.59 -14.12
N PRO A 17 -9.88 -5.91 -15.42
CA PRO A 17 -8.84 -5.34 -16.26
C PRO A 17 -8.81 -3.81 -16.14
N GLY A 18 -7.62 -3.26 -15.90
CA GLY A 18 -7.39 -1.83 -15.67
C GLY A 18 -7.47 -1.37 -14.22
N ASP A 19 -7.86 -2.22 -13.27
CA ASP A 19 -7.80 -1.89 -11.85
C ASP A 19 -6.35 -1.92 -11.32
N LEU A 20 -6.12 -1.24 -10.20
CA LEU A 20 -4.86 -1.35 -9.46
C LEU A 20 -4.77 -2.69 -8.72
N PRO A 21 -3.55 -3.18 -8.41
CA PRO A 21 -3.36 -4.31 -7.52
C PRO A 21 -4.00 -4.06 -6.14
N PRO A 22 -4.37 -5.11 -5.40
CA PRO A 22 -4.83 -5.00 -4.02
C PRO A 22 -3.87 -4.18 -3.16
N VAL A 23 -4.39 -3.39 -2.22
CA VAL A 23 -3.57 -2.58 -1.30
C VAL A 23 -3.81 -3.02 0.13
N LEU A 24 -2.73 -3.33 0.86
CA LEU A 24 -2.76 -3.57 2.29
C LEU A 24 -2.34 -2.32 3.04
N ASP A 25 -3.27 -1.69 3.74
CA ASP A 25 -3.02 -0.56 4.63
C ASP A 25 -2.56 -1.05 6.01
N VAL A 26 -1.34 -0.70 6.42
CA VAL A 26 -0.79 -1.01 7.74
C VAL A 26 -0.10 0.19 8.36
N GLU A 27 -0.70 0.75 9.41
CA GLU A 27 -0.15 1.93 10.08
C GLU A 27 -0.02 1.79 11.59
N GLN A 28 -0.51 0.67 12.15
CA GLN A 28 -0.61 0.46 13.59
C GLN A 28 -0.36 -1.00 13.94
N THR A 29 0.20 -1.24 15.13
CA THR A 29 0.44 -2.60 15.62
C THR A 29 -0.76 -3.18 16.36
N TYR A 30 -1.73 -2.34 16.76
CA TYR A 30 -2.83 -2.72 17.65
C TYR A 30 -2.38 -3.52 18.90
N GLY A 31 -1.19 -3.22 19.42
CA GLY A 31 -0.64 -3.85 20.62
C GLY A 31 0.02 -5.22 20.42
N VAL A 32 0.08 -5.76 19.19
CA VAL A 32 0.80 -7.02 18.92
C VAL A 32 2.31 -6.80 18.82
N SER A 33 3.07 -7.88 19.00
CA SER A 33 4.52 -7.85 18.80
C SER A 33 4.88 -7.60 17.33
N THR A 34 6.06 -7.02 17.06
CA THR A 34 6.56 -6.85 15.68
C THR A 34 6.63 -8.18 14.92
N ALA A 35 7.04 -9.26 15.59
CA ALA A 35 7.11 -10.59 14.97
C ALA A 35 5.71 -11.09 14.55
N THR A 36 4.71 -10.90 15.42
CA THR A 36 3.32 -11.21 15.10
C THR A 36 2.84 -10.34 13.94
N LEU A 37 3.01 -9.02 14.02
CA LEU A 37 2.61 -8.09 12.95
C LEU A 37 3.18 -8.53 11.59
N LYS A 38 4.50 -8.76 11.50
CA LYS A 38 5.15 -9.19 10.25
C LYS A 38 4.59 -10.51 9.72
N LYS A 39 4.33 -11.47 10.61
CA LYS A 39 3.71 -12.75 10.24
C LYS A 39 2.32 -12.53 9.63
N GLU A 40 1.48 -11.74 10.27
CA GLU A 40 0.11 -11.48 9.80
C GLU A 40 0.09 -10.69 8.49
N ILE A 41 0.98 -9.70 8.33
CA ILE A 41 1.16 -8.96 7.07
C ILE A 41 1.57 -9.92 5.95
N LYS A 42 2.58 -10.75 6.20
CA LYS A 42 3.07 -11.72 5.20
C LYS A 42 1.97 -12.70 4.79
N GLU A 43 1.22 -13.25 5.75
CA GLU A 43 0.12 -14.16 5.45
C GLU A 43 -0.98 -13.48 4.62
N TRP A 44 -1.30 -12.21 4.90
CA TRP A 44 -2.27 -11.46 4.10
C TRP A 44 -1.78 -11.27 2.66
N LEU A 45 -0.52 -10.88 2.49
CA LEU A 45 0.09 -10.61 1.19
C LEU A 45 0.15 -11.87 0.32
N GLU A 46 0.60 -12.99 0.88
CA GLU A 46 0.70 -14.28 0.16
C GLU A 46 -0.69 -14.76 -0.29
N ILE A 47 -1.68 -14.76 0.59
CA ILE A 47 -3.05 -15.20 0.25
C ILE A 47 -3.67 -14.31 -0.84
N THR A 48 -3.44 -13.01 -0.76
CA THR A 48 -4.00 -12.05 -1.71
C THR A 48 -3.29 -12.13 -3.06
N GLU A 49 -1.96 -12.29 -3.07
CA GLU A 49 -1.18 -12.51 -4.29
C GLU A 49 -1.60 -13.81 -4.98
N ASP A 50 -1.75 -14.90 -4.23
CA ASP A 50 -2.18 -16.19 -4.77
C ASP A 50 -3.57 -16.12 -5.40
N TYR A 51 -4.49 -15.35 -4.81
CA TYR A 51 -5.86 -15.22 -5.32
C TYR A 51 -5.95 -14.36 -6.58
N TYR A 52 -5.31 -13.18 -6.58
CA TYR A 52 -5.41 -12.22 -7.69
C TYR A 52 -4.34 -12.42 -8.77
N GLY A 53 -3.30 -13.23 -8.51
CA GLY A 53 -2.19 -13.46 -9.43
C GLY A 53 -1.28 -12.24 -9.65
N ILE A 54 -1.33 -11.26 -8.74
CA ILE A 54 -0.56 -10.02 -8.82
C ILE A 54 -0.11 -9.59 -7.41
N LYS A 55 1.13 -9.07 -7.32
CA LYS A 55 1.70 -8.59 -6.06
C LYS A 55 0.86 -7.45 -5.48
N PRO A 56 0.32 -7.59 -4.25
CA PRO A 56 -0.34 -6.51 -3.55
C PRO A 56 0.63 -5.37 -3.21
N ILE A 57 0.11 -4.15 -3.14
CA ILE A 57 0.84 -2.95 -2.71
C ILE A 57 0.72 -2.82 -1.19
N ILE A 58 1.80 -2.50 -0.50
CA ILE A 58 1.76 -2.15 0.93
C ILE A 58 1.61 -0.64 1.05
N TYR A 59 0.60 -0.18 1.77
CA TYR A 59 0.47 1.20 2.21
C TYR A 59 0.90 1.35 3.68
N THR A 60 1.75 2.35 3.96
CA THR A 60 2.17 2.72 5.32
C THR A 60 2.84 4.10 5.33
N ASN A 61 2.92 4.75 6.49
CA ASN A 61 3.80 5.91 6.67
C ASN A 61 5.28 5.49 6.87
N VAL A 62 6.20 6.41 6.55
CA VAL A 62 7.66 6.19 6.65
C VAL A 62 8.12 5.73 8.03
N ALA A 63 7.62 6.36 9.09
CA ALA A 63 8.07 6.07 10.45
C ALA A 63 7.65 4.66 10.89
N PHE A 64 6.44 4.23 10.50
CA PHE A 64 5.96 2.89 10.77
C PHE A 64 6.73 1.83 9.96
N TYR A 65 7.01 2.12 8.69
CA TYR A 65 7.82 1.26 7.83
C TYR A 65 9.20 0.99 8.45
N ASP A 66 9.94 2.05 8.79
CA ASP A 66 11.29 1.95 9.32
C ASP A 66 11.35 1.24 10.68
N ARG A 67 10.30 1.40 11.49
CA ARG A 67 10.25 0.83 12.85
C ARG A 67 9.79 -0.63 12.88
N TYR A 68 8.85 -1.02 12.03
CA TYR A 68 8.13 -2.29 12.19
C TYR A 68 8.23 -3.23 11.00
N LEU A 69 8.34 -2.73 9.76
CA LEU A 69 8.39 -3.57 8.57
C LEU A 69 9.86 -3.82 8.18
N GLY A 70 10.59 -2.76 7.83
CA GLY A 70 11.95 -2.86 7.31
C GLY A 70 12.04 -3.70 6.03
N SER A 71 13.23 -4.19 5.71
CA SER A 71 13.55 -4.83 4.42
C SER A 71 12.82 -6.14 4.13
N ASP A 72 12.13 -6.74 5.10
CA ASP A 72 11.42 -8.02 4.93
C ASP A 72 10.31 -7.97 3.87
N PHE A 73 9.88 -6.75 3.50
CA PHE A 73 8.82 -6.50 2.53
C PHE A 73 9.30 -5.70 1.31
N ASP A 74 10.62 -5.67 1.06
CA ASP A 74 11.21 -4.94 -0.07
C ASP A 74 10.77 -5.48 -1.45
N ASP A 75 10.34 -6.73 -1.49
CA ASP A 75 9.84 -7.40 -2.69
C ASP A 75 8.39 -7.03 -3.08
N TYR A 76 7.66 -6.33 -2.20
CA TYR A 76 6.31 -5.83 -2.47
C TYR A 76 6.34 -4.35 -2.85
N PRO A 77 5.52 -3.88 -3.82
CA PRO A 77 5.41 -2.46 -4.12
C PRO A 77 4.96 -1.65 -2.90
N LEU A 78 5.47 -0.42 -2.79
CA LEU A 78 5.22 0.43 -1.64
C LEU A 78 4.44 1.69 -2.01
N TRP A 79 3.33 1.94 -1.32
CA TRP A 79 2.62 3.21 -1.29
C TRP A 79 2.92 3.90 0.03
N VAL A 80 3.78 4.91 0.02
CA VAL A 80 4.28 5.52 1.25
C VAL A 80 3.58 6.83 1.57
N ALA A 81 3.13 7.00 2.81
CA ALA A 81 2.63 8.28 3.30
C ALA A 81 3.77 9.12 3.93
N HIS A 82 3.93 10.36 3.45
CA HIS A 82 4.84 11.32 4.05
C HIS A 82 4.47 12.77 3.69
N TYR A 83 3.74 13.46 4.56
CA TYR A 83 3.13 14.76 4.23
C TYR A 83 4.06 15.97 4.35
N PHE A 84 5.13 15.86 5.15
CA PHE A 84 6.06 16.97 5.43
C PHE A 84 7.32 16.94 4.54
N ALA A 85 7.36 16.08 3.52
CA ALA A 85 8.48 16.00 2.60
C ALA A 85 8.24 16.89 1.37
N PRO A 86 9.16 17.80 1.01
CA PRO A 86 8.89 18.80 -0.02
C PRO A 86 8.90 18.25 -1.46
N ASN A 87 9.72 17.23 -1.73
CA ASN A 87 9.95 16.75 -3.11
C ASN A 87 9.69 15.24 -3.27
N GLN A 88 10.03 14.44 -2.26
CA GLN A 88 9.88 12.98 -2.30
C GLN A 88 9.87 12.41 -0.88
N PRO A 89 9.26 11.24 -0.63
CA PRO A 89 9.29 10.61 0.67
C PRO A 89 10.71 10.24 1.07
N ARG A 90 11.07 10.53 2.33
CA ARG A 90 12.38 10.22 2.92
C ARG A 90 12.45 8.76 3.37
N ILE A 91 12.59 7.84 2.43
CA ILE A 91 12.65 6.40 2.68
C ILE A 91 13.83 5.76 1.92
N ARG A 92 14.44 4.69 2.48
CA ARG A 92 15.67 4.07 1.95
C ARG A 92 15.43 2.98 0.89
N ARG A 93 14.26 2.98 0.25
CA ARG A 93 13.87 2.01 -0.79
C ARG A 93 13.01 2.69 -1.85
N ASN A 94 12.82 1.99 -2.97
CA ASN A 94 11.89 2.43 -4.00
C ASN A 94 10.45 2.41 -3.47
N TRP A 95 9.66 3.36 -3.96
CA TRP A 95 8.22 3.48 -3.71
C TRP A 95 7.51 3.62 -5.06
N LEU A 96 6.27 3.13 -5.12
CA LEU A 96 5.40 3.16 -6.29
C LEU A 96 4.44 4.35 -6.25
N PHE A 97 3.86 4.59 -5.08
CA PHE A 97 2.98 5.73 -4.82
C PHE A 97 3.47 6.51 -3.60
N TRP A 98 3.28 7.82 -3.63
CA TRP A 98 3.51 8.69 -2.49
C TRP A 98 2.24 9.47 -2.16
N GLN A 99 1.69 9.21 -0.97
CA GLN A 99 0.64 10.05 -0.41
C GLN A 99 1.30 11.27 0.25
N HIS A 100 1.15 12.42 -0.40
CA HIS A 100 1.88 13.63 -0.04
C HIS A 100 1.02 14.65 0.70
N SER A 101 -0.30 14.45 0.77
CA SER A 101 -1.22 15.34 1.46
C SER A 101 -2.52 14.63 1.78
N GLU A 102 -3.06 14.86 2.97
CA GLU A 102 -4.44 14.54 3.40
C GLU A 102 -5.36 15.78 3.34
N GLN A 103 -4.84 16.90 2.85
CA GLN A 103 -5.47 18.22 2.85
C GLN A 103 -5.86 18.68 1.43
N GLY A 104 -5.86 17.75 0.47
CA GLY A 104 -6.15 18.02 -0.94
C GLY A 104 -7.58 18.50 -1.18
N ARG A 105 -7.77 19.21 -2.29
CA ARG A 105 -9.09 19.62 -2.80
C ARG A 105 -9.15 19.36 -4.29
N VAL A 106 -10.14 18.58 -4.72
CA VAL A 106 -10.39 18.28 -6.12
C VAL A 106 -11.86 18.45 -6.43
N ASN A 107 -12.16 18.97 -7.62
CA ASN A 107 -13.54 19.11 -8.09
C ASN A 107 -14.23 17.74 -8.06
N GLY A 108 -15.44 17.69 -7.51
CA GLY A 108 -16.19 16.46 -7.28
C GLY A 108 -16.11 15.91 -5.85
N ILE A 109 -15.17 16.41 -5.02
CA ILE A 109 -15.07 16.03 -3.60
C ILE A 109 -15.19 17.28 -2.73
N LEU A 110 -16.22 17.33 -1.88
CA LEU A 110 -16.52 18.49 -1.04
C LEU A 110 -15.56 18.65 0.15
N ASN A 111 -15.10 17.54 0.70
CA ASN A 111 -14.22 17.50 1.86
C ASN A 111 -12.75 17.45 1.45
N LYS A 112 -11.86 17.60 2.43
CA LYS A 112 -10.44 17.31 2.25
C LYS A 112 -10.26 15.86 1.83
N VAL A 113 -9.30 15.62 0.95
CA VAL A 113 -9.02 14.29 0.40
C VAL A 113 -7.53 14.06 0.24
N ASP A 114 -7.15 12.79 0.30
CA ASP A 114 -5.78 12.36 0.11
C ASP A 114 -5.33 12.56 -1.34
N PHE A 115 -4.17 13.18 -1.51
CA PHE A 115 -3.51 13.34 -2.79
C PHE A 115 -2.27 12.46 -2.87
N ASN A 116 -2.16 11.79 -4.01
CA ASN A 116 -1.16 10.79 -4.28
C ASN A 116 -0.48 11.09 -5.60
N VAL A 117 0.81 10.78 -5.67
CA VAL A 117 1.56 10.78 -6.92
C VAL A 117 2.10 9.38 -7.20
N PHE A 118 2.07 9.00 -8.47
CA PHE A 118 2.76 7.81 -8.96
C PHE A 118 4.23 8.16 -9.23
N GLY A 119 5.15 7.27 -8.88
CA GLY A 119 6.60 7.49 -8.97
C GLY A 119 7.18 7.34 -10.38
N GLY A 120 6.36 7.14 -11.40
CA GLY A 120 6.77 6.90 -12.79
C GLY A 120 5.91 7.63 -13.82
N ASP A 121 6.02 7.21 -15.07
CA ASP A 121 5.27 7.77 -16.19
C ASP A 121 3.95 7.01 -16.51
N SER A 122 3.24 7.44 -17.56
CA SER A 122 1.95 6.84 -17.93
C SER A 122 2.05 5.42 -18.51
N LEU A 123 3.19 5.02 -19.07
CA LEU A 123 3.41 3.67 -19.57
C LEU A 123 3.71 2.73 -18.41
N GLU A 124 4.55 3.18 -17.47
CA GLU A 124 4.81 2.47 -16.21
C GLU A 124 3.55 2.35 -15.36
N PHE A 125 2.69 3.38 -15.32
CA PHE A 125 1.41 3.29 -14.61
C PHE A 125 0.49 2.24 -15.23
N LYS A 126 0.47 2.11 -16.56
CA LYS A 126 -0.36 1.10 -17.23
C LYS A 126 0.14 -0.33 -17.01
N SER A 127 1.45 -0.53 -16.86
CA SER A 127 2.02 -1.87 -16.70
C SER A 127 1.76 -2.49 -15.32
N ILE A 128 1.38 -1.68 -14.32
CA ILE A 128 1.03 -2.17 -12.99
C ILE A 128 -0.46 -2.49 -12.83
N LEU A 129 -1.30 -2.12 -13.81
CA LEU A 129 -2.73 -2.42 -13.77
C LEU A 129 -2.98 -3.89 -14.10
N LEU A 130 -4.11 -4.42 -13.63
CA LEU A 130 -4.54 -5.76 -14.00
C LEU A 130 -4.75 -5.83 -15.53
N PRO A 131 -4.29 -6.93 -16.18
CA PRO A 131 -4.38 -7.10 -17.64
C PRO A 131 -5.81 -7.30 -18.15
#